data_AF-A0A9E0J8H5-F1
#
_entry.id   AF-A0A9E0J8H5-F1
#
_cell.length_a   1.000
_cell.length_b   1.000
_cell.length_c   1.000
_cell.angle_alpha   90.00
_cell.angle_beta   90.00
_cell.angle_gamma   90.00
#
_symmetry.space_group_name_H-M   'P 1'
#
loop_
_entity.id
_entity.type
_entity.pdbx_description
1 polymer ?
#
loop_
_entity_poly.entity_id
_entity_poly.type
_entity_poly.pdbx_seq_one_letter_code
_entity_poly.pdbx_strand_id
1 'polypeptide(L)'
;MRAATLLACALIAAPLTAEAGVCKAWSAPVLAASIPSKPIDEASGLEASRAYPGRLYHHNDSGDDLRFFVTDMAGGDLKIVNLKGPKPADIEELSLGPCGAKTCLYLGDVGDNAGARSEVSFTILPEKKTYAAVETPLRVVRARYPDGPRNVEAFALHPNGDLFVVTKPVDK
;
A
#
# COMPACT_ATOMS: atom_id res chain seq x y z
N MET A 1 61.13 -32.39 12.47
CA MET A 1 59.73 -32.05 12.81
C MET A 1 59.61 -30.53 12.81
N ARG A 2 58.87 -29.96 11.84
CA ARG A 2 58.60 -28.51 11.77
C ARG A 2 57.16 -28.28 12.22
N ALA A 3 56.97 -27.55 13.31
CA ALA A 3 55.65 -27.19 13.81
C ALA A 3 55.07 -26.08 12.93
N ALA A 4 53.91 -26.33 12.34
CA ALA A 4 53.13 -25.34 11.60
C ALA A 4 52.21 -24.61 12.58
N THR A 5 52.44 -23.32 12.78
CA THR A 5 51.57 -22.47 13.60
C THR A 5 50.36 -22.06 12.76
N LEU A 6 49.18 -22.60 13.09
CA LEU A 6 47.91 -22.17 12.51
C LEU A 6 47.49 -20.84 13.15
N LEU A 7 47.49 -19.77 12.36
CA LEU A 7 46.95 -18.48 12.76
C LEU A 7 45.42 -18.52 12.57
N ALA A 8 44.68 -18.73 13.65
CA ALA A 8 43.22 -18.66 13.64
C ALA A 8 42.78 -17.20 13.60
N CYS A 9 42.34 -16.74 12.43
CA CYS A 9 41.74 -15.42 12.26
C CYS A 9 40.28 -15.50 12.74
N ALA A 10 40.01 -15.05 13.97
CA ALA A 10 38.64 -14.96 14.47
C ALA A 10 37.92 -13.80 13.76
N LEU A 11 37.03 -14.12 12.81
CA LEU A 11 36.09 -13.14 12.29
C LEU A 11 35.09 -12.78 13.40
N ILE A 12 35.28 -11.60 13.98
CA ILE A 12 34.27 -10.98 14.83
C ILE A 12 33.15 -10.50 13.89
N ALA A 13 32.10 -11.31 13.73
CA ALA A 13 30.88 -10.88 13.09
C ALA A 13 30.16 -9.91 14.04
N ALA A 14 30.42 -8.61 13.89
CA ALA A 14 29.61 -7.59 14.55
C ALA A 14 28.18 -7.67 13.98
N PRO A 15 27.13 -7.82 14.82
CA PRO A 15 25.77 -7.75 14.32
C PRO A 15 25.52 -6.33 13.80
N LEU A 16 25.30 -6.19 12.49
CA LEU A 16 24.73 -4.97 11.92
C LEU A 16 23.24 -4.92 12.30
N THR A 17 22.95 -4.54 13.54
CA THR A 17 21.63 -4.01 13.87
C THR A 17 21.61 -2.57 13.40
N ALA A 18 21.31 -2.37 12.12
CA ALA A 18 20.88 -1.06 11.66
C ALA A 18 19.49 -0.82 12.23
N GLU A 19 19.42 -0.29 13.45
CA GLU A 19 18.18 0.36 13.90
C GLU A 19 17.96 1.54 12.97
N ALA A 20 17.04 1.38 12.01
CA ALA A 20 16.55 2.48 11.22
C ALA A 20 15.81 3.41 12.18
N GLY A 21 16.53 4.38 12.73
CA GLY A 21 15.94 5.44 13.54
C GLY A 21 14.95 6.19 12.67
N VAL A 22 13.68 6.24 13.08
CA VAL A 22 12.69 7.12 12.45
C VAL A 22 13.23 8.55 12.51
N CYS A 23 13.15 9.28 11.40
CA CYS A 23 13.63 10.66 11.32
C CYS A 23 13.06 11.48 12.49
N LYS A 24 13.94 12.03 13.34
CA LYS A 24 13.56 12.81 14.52
C LYS A 24 13.23 14.27 14.19
N ALA A 25 13.61 14.72 13.00
CA ALA A 25 13.38 16.07 12.52
C ALA A 25 13.02 16.03 11.03
N TRP A 26 12.01 16.80 10.67
CA TRP A 26 11.53 16.95 9.30
C TRP A 26 11.66 18.43 8.92
N SER A 27 12.01 18.72 7.67
CA SER A 27 11.94 20.09 7.16
C SER A 27 10.48 20.52 7.00
N ALA A 28 10.25 21.81 6.74
CA ALA A 28 8.96 22.25 6.24
C ALA A 28 8.59 21.47 4.96
N PRO A 29 7.29 21.17 4.73
CA PRO A 29 6.86 20.56 3.49
C PRO A 29 7.17 21.50 2.32
N VAL A 30 7.58 20.91 1.20
CA VAL A 30 7.78 21.61 -0.07
C VAL A 30 6.81 21.03 -1.09
N LEU A 31 6.26 21.89 -1.95
CA LEU A 31 5.44 21.43 -3.06
C LEU A 31 6.33 20.62 -4.02
N ALA A 32 6.11 19.30 -4.04
CA ALA A 32 6.83 18.41 -4.94
C ALA A 32 6.18 18.36 -6.34
N ALA A 33 4.86 18.21 -6.38
CA ALA A 33 4.07 18.07 -7.60
C ALA A 33 2.58 18.35 -7.34
N SER A 34 1.82 18.53 -8.42
CA SER A 34 0.36 18.60 -8.40
C SER A 34 -0.21 17.46 -9.23
N ILE A 35 -1.27 16.83 -8.75
CA ILE A 35 -1.99 15.78 -9.48
C ILE A 35 -3.24 16.34 -10.19
N PRO A 36 -3.77 15.66 -11.22
CA PRO A 36 -4.97 16.10 -11.90
C PRO A 36 -6.19 15.97 -10.98
N SER A 37 -6.71 17.12 -10.52
CA SER A 37 -7.75 17.18 -9.48
C SER A 37 -9.16 16.83 -9.94
N LYS A 38 -9.43 16.80 -11.25
CA LYS A 38 -10.77 16.43 -11.76
C LYS A 38 -11.04 14.92 -11.65
N PRO A 39 -10.12 14.03 -12.07
CA PRO A 39 -10.29 12.58 -11.90
C PRO A 39 -9.88 12.10 -10.51
N ILE A 40 -9.02 12.83 -9.80
CA ILE A 40 -8.58 12.52 -8.42
C ILE A 40 -9.02 13.69 -7.53
N ASP A 41 -10.31 13.75 -7.25
CA ASP A 41 -11.00 14.83 -6.53
C ASP A 41 -11.11 14.60 -5.02
N GLU A 42 -10.80 13.39 -4.55
CA GLU A 42 -10.74 13.01 -3.12
C GLU A 42 -9.49 12.16 -2.84
N ALA A 43 -8.33 12.65 -3.27
CA ALA A 43 -7.05 11.95 -3.11
C ALA A 43 -6.76 11.62 -1.62
N SER A 44 -6.85 10.35 -1.24
CA SER A 44 -6.71 9.93 0.17
C SER A 44 -5.43 9.13 0.44
N GLY A 45 -4.96 8.33 -0.52
CA GLY A 45 -3.73 7.53 -0.39
C GLY A 45 -2.75 7.66 -1.56
N LEU A 46 -1.47 7.39 -1.27
CA LEU A 46 -0.34 7.46 -2.20
C LEU A 46 0.67 6.33 -1.94
N GLU A 47 0.98 5.54 -2.97
CA GLU A 47 1.99 4.48 -2.89
C GLU A 47 2.99 4.60 -4.04
N ALA A 48 4.28 4.47 -3.72
CA ALA A 48 5.35 4.54 -4.71
C ALA A 48 5.73 3.14 -5.21
N SER A 49 5.76 2.97 -6.53
CA SER A 49 6.18 1.69 -7.10
C SER A 49 7.65 1.39 -6.83
N ARG A 50 7.92 0.19 -6.30
CA ARG A 50 9.28 -0.35 -6.21
C ARG A 50 9.74 -1.01 -7.51
N ALA A 51 8.82 -1.63 -8.26
CA ALA A 51 9.13 -2.35 -9.49
C ALA A 51 9.26 -1.45 -10.72
N TYR A 52 8.60 -0.28 -10.70
CA TYR A 52 8.55 0.69 -11.78
C TYR A 52 8.92 2.08 -11.25
N PRO A 53 10.23 2.38 -11.11
CA PRO A 53 10.69 3.64 -10.54
C PRO A 53 10.07 4.86 -11.21
N GLY A 54 9.67 5.85 -10.40
CA GLY A 54 9.04 7.09 -10.87
C GLY A 54 7.53 7.00 -11.05
N ARG A 55 6.91 5.86 -10.70
CA ARG A 55 5.46 5.67 -10.71
C ARG A 55 4.86 5.85 -9.31
N LEU A 56 3.73 6.56 -9.27
CA LEU A 56 2.86 6.71 -8.11
C LEU A 56 1.50 6.08 -8.38
N TYR A 57 0.92 5.49 -7.33
CA TYR A 57 -0.45 4.99 -7.30
C TYR A 57 -1.29 5.84 -6.37
N HIS A 58 -2.53 6.12 -6.77
CA HIS A 58 -3.47 6.92 -5.99
C HIS A 58 -4.85 6.26 -5.99
N HIS A 59 -5.68 6.63 -5.02
CA HIS A 59 -7.11 6.38 -5.03
C HIS A 59 -7.86 7.63 -4.56
N ASN A 60 -9.12 7.69 -4.92
CA ASN A 60 -10.07 8.55 -4.23
C ASN A 60 -10.68 7.77 -3.06
N ASP A 61 -11.23 8.53 -2.12
CA ASP A 61 -11.96 8.04 -0.97
C ASP A 61 -13.42 7.64 -1.30
N SER A 62 -14.26 7.61 -0.27
CA SER A 62 -15.71 7.51 -0.22
C SER A 62 -16.46 8.00 -1.47
N GLY A 63 -17.26 7.11 -2.07
CA GLY A 63 -18.17 7.46 -3.16
C GLY A 63 -17.62 7.26 -4.58
N ASP A 64 -16.33 6.99 -4.73
CA ASP A 64 -15.76 6.61 -6.03
C ASP A 64 -16.12 5.17 -6.45
N ASP A 65 -15.82 4.82 -7.70
CA ASP A 65 -15.95 3.47 -8.24
C ASP A 65 -14.74 2.60 -7.88
N LEU A 66 -14.82 1.30 -8.16
CA LEU A 66 -13.70 0.38 -7.93
C LEU A 66 -12.58 0.62 -8.94
N ARG A 67 -11.71 1.60 -8.66
CA ARG A 67 -10.62 2.00 -9.54
C ARG A 67 -9.43 2.52 -8.75
N PHE A 68 -8.30 2.65 -9.44
CA PHE A 68 -7.12 3.35 -8.93
C PHE A 68 -6.49 4.16 -10.05
N PHE A 69 -5.59 5.06 -9.67
CA PHE A 69 -4.91 5.96 -10.59
C PHE A 69 -3.42 5.71 -10.58
N VAL A 70 -2.77 6.01 -11.70
CA VAL A 70 -1.33 5.94 -11.86
C VAL A 70 -0.84 7.27 -12.42
N THR A 71 0.18 7.85 -11.82
CA THR A 71 0.89 9.03 -12.34
C THR A 71 2.39 8.80 -12.34
N ASP A 72 3.14 9.70 -12.98
CA ASP A 72 4.55 9.89 -12.67
C ASP A 72 4.74 10.70 -11.37
N MET A 73 5.99 10.93 -10.96
CA MET A 73 6.35 11.71 -9.76
C MET A 73 5.96 13.19 -9.82
N ALA A 74 5.72 13.72 -11.03
CA ALA A 74 5.28 15.10 -11.26
C ALA A 74 3.75 15.23 -11.36
N GLY A 75 3.01 14.12 -11.16
CA GLY A 75 1.55 14.07 -11.33
C GLY A 75 1.10 13.97 -12.80
N GLY A 76 2.03 13.79 -13.73
CA GLY A 76 1.78 13.58 -15.15
C GLY A 76 1.39 12.14 -15.49
N ASP A 77 1.25 11.87 -16.79
CA ASP A 77 0.99 10.53 -17.35
C ASP A 77 -0.20 9.76 -16.75
N LEU A 78 -1.22 10.50 -16.31
CA LEU A 78 -2.39 9.94 -15.65
C LEU A 78 -2.98 8.75 -16.41
N LYS A 79 -3.11 7.63 -15.70
CA LYS A 79 -3.95 6.49 -16.08
C LYS A 79 -5.02 6.26 -15.04
N ILE A 80 -6.24 6.06 -15.51
CA ILE A 80 -7.38 5.61 -14.71
C ILE A 80 -7.55 4.12 -14.99
N VAL A 81 -7.48 3.29 -13.96
CA VAL A 81 -7.58 1.83 -14.08
C VAL A 81 -8.79 1.36 -13.32
N ASN A 82 -9.87 1.03 -14.04
CA ASN A 82 -11.07 0.48 -13.44
C ASN A 82 -10.88 -1.02 -13.19
N LEU A 83 -11.49 -1.53 -12.13
CA LEU A 83 -11.45 -2.95 -11.77
C LEU A 83 -12.84 -3.55 -11.94
N LYS A 84 -12.90 -4.76 -12.50
CA LYS A 84 -14.14 -5.54 -12.50
C LYS A 84 -14.50 -5.95 -11.07
N GLY A 85 -15.68 -5.60 -10.61
CA GLY A 85 -16.18 -5.95 -9.29
C GLY A 85 -17.42 -5.12 -8.94
N PRO A 86 -18.00 -5.34 -7.75
CA PRO A 86 -19.01 -4.43 -7.22
C PRO A 86 -18.40 -3.06 -6.92
N LYS A 87 -19.23 -2.01 -6.89
CA LYS A 87 -18.83 -0.70 -6.38
C LYS A 87 -18.45 -0.83 -4.89
N PRO A 88 -17.30 -0.28 -4.46
CA PRO A 88 -16.90 -0.28 -3.06
C PRO A 88 -17.83 0.61 -2.23
N ALA A 89 -17.85 0.40 -0.92
CA ALA A 89 -18.53 1.32 -0.02
C ALA A 89 -17.62 2.52 0.32
N ASP A 90 -16.38 2.25 0.71
CA ASP A 90 -15.48 3.23 1.33
C ASP A 90 -14.01 2.78 1.16
N ILE A 91 -13.36 3.24 0.07
CA ILE A 91 -11.96 2.92 -0.19
C ILE A 91 -11.08 3.89 0.58
N GLU A 92 -10.31 3.38 1.52
CA GLU A 92 -9.51 4.23 2.40
C GLU A 92 -8.01 4.12 2.11
N GLU A 93 -7.55 3.04 1.48
CA GLU A 93 -6.12 2.87 1.22
C GLU A 93 -5.82 1.93 0.05
N LEU A 94 -4.66 2.15 -0.58
CA LEU A 94 -3.99 1.21 -1.46
C LEU A 94 -2.53 0.96 -1.01
N SER A 95 -2.09 -0.30 -1.01
CA SER A 95 -0.68 -0.60 -0.73
C SER A 95 -0.12 -1.72 -1.57
N LEU A 96 1.20 -1.70 -1.77
CA LEU A 96 1.96 -2.77 -2.44
C LEU A 96 2.41 -3.84 -1.46
N GLY A 97 2.11 -5.09 -1.78
CA GLY A 97 2.50 -6.24 -0.95
C GLY A 97 2.72 -7.53 -1.72
N PRO A 98 3.29 -8.56 -1.08
CA PRO A 98 3.50 -9.85 -1.72
C PRO A 98 2.18 -10.61 -1.90
N CYS A 99 1.98 -11.19 -3.09
CA CYS A 99 0.84 -12.04 -3.43
C CYS A 99 1.35 -13.36 -4.04
N GLY A 100 2.06 -14.14 -3.23
CA GLY A 100 2.87 -15.28 -3.68
C GLY A 100 4.22 -14.81 -4.19
N ALA A 101 4.66 -15.29 -5.36
CA ALA A 101 5.94 -14.89 -5.96
C ALA A 101 5.93 -13.51 -6.65
N LYS A 102 4.82 -12.76 -6.55
CA LYS A 102 4.61 -11.46 -7.23
C LYS A 102 4.35 -10.37 -6.19
N THR A 103 4.57 -9.13 -6.60
CA THR A 103 4.03 -7.96 -5.90
C THR A 103 2.65 -7.63 -6.48
N CYS A 104 1.70 -7.31 -5.62
CA CYS A 104 0.35 -6.89 -5.98
C CYS A 104 0.01 -5.57 -5.31
N LEU A 105 -0.88 -4.82 -5.96
CA LEU A 105 -1.65 -3.76 -5.32
C LEU A 105 -2.82 -4.38 -4.57
N TYR A 106 -3.02 -3.90 -3.36
CA TYR A 106 -4.15 -4.18 -2.49
C TYR A 106 -4.93 -2.88 -2.38
N LEU A 107 -6.18 -2.88 -2.84
CA LEU A 107 -7.10 -1.74 -2.70
C LEU A 107 -8.15 -2.11 -1.65
N GLY A 108 -8.15 -1.40 -0.52
CA GLY A 108 -8.99 -1.72 0.63
C GLY A 108 -10.27 -0.91 0.64
N ASP A 109 -11.40 -1.59 0.48
CA ASP A 109 -12.72 -1.08 0.84
C ASP A 109 -12.97 -1.43 2.32
N VAL A 110 -12.49 -0.54 3.20
CA VAL A 110 -12.26 -0.81 4.63
C VAL A 110 -12.75 0.29 5.57
N GLY A 111 -13.14 1.46 5.05
CA GLY A 111 -13.72 2.55 5.84
C GLY A 111 -15.07 2.17 6.41
N ASP A 112 -15.35 2.61 7.63
CA ASP A 112 -16.59 2.34 8.34
C ASP A 112 -16.89 3.42 9.38
N ASN A 113 -17.05 4.65 8.90
CA ASN A 113 -17.35 5.81 9.75
C ASN A 113 -18.50 5.57 10.73
N ALA A 114 -19.56 4.87 10.32
CA ALA A 114 -20.71 4.56 11.17
C ALA A 114 -20.56 3.31 12.06
N GLY A 115 -19.47 2.54 11.91
CA GLY A 115 -19.28 1.29 12.65
C GLY A 115 -20.34 0.22 12.32
N ALA A 116 -20.88 0.23 11.11
CA ALA A 116 -22.02 -0.59 10.71
C ALA A 116 -21.61 -1.78 9.81
N ARG A 117 -20.37 -1.81 9.31
CA ARG A 117 -19.92 -2.82 8.35
C ARG A 117 -19.48 -4.09 9.06
N SER A 118 -20.21 -5.17 8.81
CA SER A 118 -19.85 -6.50 9.34
C SER A 118 -18.68 -7.19 8.61
N GLU A 119 -18.25 -6.64 7.47
CA GLU A 119 -17.22 -7.17 6.60
C GLU A 119 -16.55 -6.05 5.79
N VAL A 120 -15.25 -6.17 5.58
CA VAL A 120 -14.43 -5.32 4.70
C VAL A 120 -13.81 -6.16 3.59
N SER A 121 -13.28 -5.51 2.55
CA SER A 121 -12.66 -6.24 1.45
C SER A 121 -11.38 -5.62 0.92
N PHE A 122 -10.50 -6.49 0.43
CA PHE A 122 -9.25 -6.12 -0.23
C PHE A 122 -9.29 -6.67 -1.64
N THR A 123 -9.36 -5.78 -2.62
CA THR A 123 -9.27 -6.13 -4.05
C THR A 123 -7.81 -6.19 -4.44
N ILE A 124 -7.35 -7.35 -4.91
CA ILE A 124 -5.93 -7.62 -5.14
C ILE A 124 -5.70 -7.77 -6.64
N LEU A 125 -4.74 -7.03 -7.19
CA LEU A 125 -4.29 -7.19 -8.57
C LEU A 125 -2.76 -7.16 -8.68
N PRO A 126 -2.14 -7.91 -9.60
CA PRO A 126 -0.70 -7.89 -9.79
C PRO A 126 -0.21 -6.49 -10.15
N GLU A 127 0.95 -6.11 -9.62
CA GLU A 127 1.64 -4.94 -10.10
C GLU A 127 2.12 -5.21 -11.54
N LYS A 128 1.74 -4.36 -12.51
CA LYS A 128 2.06 -4.57 -13.93
C LYS A 128 2.79 -3.36 -14.49
N LYS A 129 3.67 -3.61 -15.48
CA LYS A 129 4.34 -2.55 -16.22
C LYS A 129 3.34 -1.65 -16.93
N THR A 130 2.26 -2.23 -17.43
CA THR A 130 1.16 -1.52 -18.10
C THR A 130 -0.17 -2.11 -17.65
N TYR A 131 -1.16 -1.24 -17.42
CA TYR A 131 -2.53 -1.64 -17.14
C TYR A 131 -3.42 -1.33 -18.34
N ALA A 132 -4.43 -2.17 -18.55
CA ALA A 132 -5.56 -1.82 -19.39
C ALA A 132 -6.47 -0.79 -18.70
N ALA A 133 -7.36 -0.15 -19.45
CA ALA A 133 -8.36 0.77 -18.87
C ALA A 133 -9.34 0.06 -17.90
N VAL A 134 -9.55 -1.24 -18.12
CA VAL A 134 -10.33 -2.12 -17.24
C VAL A 134 -9.51 -3.39 -16.99
N GLU A 135 -9.26 -3.67 -15.72
CA GLU A 135 -8.52 -4.83 -15.25
C GLU A 135 -9.44 -5.80 -14.52
N THR A 136 -9.10 -7.09 -14.57
CA THR A 136 -9.77 -8.10 -13.75
C THR A 136 -8.90 -8.37 -12.52
N PRO A 137 -9.40 -8.16 -11.29
CA PRO A 137 -8.65 -8.48 -10.08
C PRO A 137 -8.17 -9.93 -10.09
N LEU A 138 -7.00 -10.17 -9.49
CA LEU A 138 -6.52 -11.54 -9.23
C LEU A 138 -7.48 -12.27 -8.28
N ARG A 139 -7.93 -11.57 -7.24
CA ARG A 139 -8.94 -12.03 -6.27
C ARG A 139 -9.43 -10.88 -5.41
N VAL A 140 -10.51 -11.12 -4.69
CA VAL A 140 -10.99 -10.26 -3.59
C VAL A 140 -10.93 -11.08 -2.31
N VAL A 141 -10.29 -10.53 -1.28
CA VAL A 141 -10.28 -11.11 0.07
C VAL A 141 -11.30 -10.36 0.91
N ARG A 142 -12.18 -11.10 1.58
CA ARG A 142 -13.16 -10.56 2.52
C ARG A 142 -12.75 -10.90 3.93
N ALA A 143 -12.85 -9.93 4.84
CA ALA A 143 -12.41 -10.09 6.22
C ALA A 143 -13.46 -9.53 7.19
N ARG A 144 -13.50 -10.12 8.38
CA ARG A 144 -14.32 -9.67 9.51
C ARG A 144 -13.43 -9.51 10.72
N TYR A 145 -13.64 -8.44 11.46
CA TYR A 145 -12.95 -8.21 12.71
C TYR A 145 -13.60 -9.05 13.82
N PRO A 146 -12.80 -9.74 14.67
CA PRO A 146 -13.33 -10.66 15.66
C PRO A 146 -14.12 -9.96 16.78
N ASP A 147 -13.84 -8.68 17.02
CA ASP A 147 -14.38 -7.85 18.08
C ASP A 147 -15.36 -6.78 17.57
N GLY A 148 -15.89 -6.98 16.36
CA GLY A 148 -16.87 -6.11 15.73
C GLY A 148 -16.25 -5.06 14.81
N PRO A 149 -17.07 -4.20 14.20
CA PRO A 149 -16.64 -3.31 13.13
C PRO A 149 -15.48 -2.37 13.53
N ARG A 150 -14.66 -2.03 12.54
CA ARG A 150 -13.50 -1.14 12.67
C ARG A 150 -13.49 -0.19 11.51
N ASN A 151 -13.31 1.10 11.82
CA ASN A 151 -13.09 2.13 10.83
C ASN A 151 -11.59 2.21 10.53
N VAL A 152 -11.17 1.76 9.35
CA VAL A 152 -9.75 1.72 8.94
C VAL A 152 -9.47 2.83 7.97
N GLU A 153 -8.46 3.65 8.27
CA GLU A 153 -8.04 4.78 7.42
C GLU A 153 -6.75 4.48 6.64
N ALA A 154 -6.03 3.44 7.03
CA ALA A 154 -4.77 3.07 6.40
C ALA A 154 -4.41 1.61 6.68
N PHE A 155 -3.64 1.02 5.78
CA PHE A 155 -2.98 -0.26 6.00
C PHE A 155 -1.64 -0.34 5.28
N ALA A 156 -0.76 -1.21 5.77
CA ALA A 156 0.52 -1.49 5.14
C ALA A 156 0.74 -3.00 5.05
N LEU A 157 1.35 -3.44 3.94
CA LEU A 157 1.73 -4.84 3.73
C LEU A 157 3.21 -5.01 4.06
N HIS A 158 3.51 -5.85 5.05
CA HIS A 158 4.88 -6.22 5.34
C HIS A 158 5.41 -7.25 4.31
N PRO A 159 6.72 -7.28 4.00
CA PRO A 159 7.28 -8.21 3.02
C PRO A 159 7.07 -9.71 3.31
N ASN A 160 6.73 -10.09 4.55
CA ASN A 160 6.35 -11.47 4.89
C ASN A 160 4.89 -11.81 4.57
N GLY A 161 4.08 -10.83 4.14
CA GLY A 161 2.66 -10.98 3.83
C GLY A 161 1.70 -10.55 4.94
N ASP A 162 2.19 -10.10 6.10
CA ASP A 162 1.33 -9.58 7.15
C ASP A 162 0.72 -8.24 6.74
N LEU A 163 -0.57 -8.10 7.04
CA LEU A 163 -1.34 -6.87 6.84
C LEU A 163 -1.48 -6.15 8.18
N PHE A 164 -0.96 -4.93 8.26
CA PHE A 164 -1.12 -4.04 9.40
C PHE A 164 -2.19 -3.01 9.08
N VAL A 165 -3.25 -2.94 9.89
CA VAL A 165 -4.34 -1.97 9.73
C VAL A 165 -4.25 -0.89 10.79
N VAL A 166 -4.56 0.35 10.42
CA VAL A 166 -4.62 1.51 11.31
C VAL A 166 -6.07 1.96 11.37
N THR A 167 -6.65 1.87 12.57
CA THR A 167 -8.06 2.18 12.80
C THR A 167 -8.23 3.54 13.46
N LYS A 168 -9.30 4.26 13.13
CA LYS A 168 -9.80 5.40 13.91
C LYS A 168 -11.08 5.04 14.69
N PRO A 169 -11.47 5.84 15.70
CA PRO A 169 -12.79 5.71 16.30
C PRO A 169 -13.90 5.91 15.26
N VAL A 170 -15.02 5.22 15.45
CA VAL A 170 -16.24 5.47 14.66
C VAL A 170 -16.78 6.87 14.95
N ASP A 171 -17.33 7.50 13.93
CA ASP A 171 -17.95 8.81 14.01
C ASP A 171 -19.28 8.69 14.75
N LYS A 172 -19.58 9.65 15.64
CA LYS A 172 -20.80 9.67 16.46
C LYS A 172 -21.77 10.73 15.99
#